data_AF-A0A7K0N1R4-F1
#
_entry.id   AF-A0A7K0N1R4-F1
#
_cell.length_a   1.000
_cell.length_b   1.000
_cell.length_c   1.000
_cell.angle_alpha   90.00
_cell.angle_beta   90.00
_cell.angle_gamma   90.00
#
_symmetry.space_group_name_H-M   'P 1'
#
loop_
_entity.id
_entity.type
_entity.pdbx_description
1 polymer ?
#
loop_
_entity_poly.entity_id
_entity_poly.type
_entity_poly.pdbx_seq_one_letter_code
_entity_poly.pdbx_strand_id
1 'polypeptide(L)' 'MSAEKKLSYEAARDELAEVVEALESGSETLEESLKLWERGEELAKICQEWLDGARKKLDAVKPAK' A
#
# COMPACT_ATOMS: atom_id res chain seq x y z
N MET A 1 24.11 -4.56 -6.41
CA MET A 1 22.76 -5.10 -6.63
C MET A 1 21.91 -4.66 -5.46
N SER A 2 21.26 -3.50 -5.57
CA SER A 2 20.40 -2.99 -4.51
C SER A 2 19.05 -3.65 -4.67
N ALA A 3 18.73 -4.60 -3.79
CA ALA A 3 17.36 -5.03 -3.62
C ALA A 3 16.59 -3.78 -3.17
N GLU A 4 15.73 -3.26 -4.04
CA GLU A 4 14.76 -2.24 -3.66
C GLU A 4 14.05 -2.77 -2.42
N LYS A 5 14.31 -2.15 -1.27
CA LYS A 5 13.65 -2.47 -0.01
C LYS A 5 12.17 -2.15 -0.25
N LYS A 6 11.38 -3.14 -0.67
CA LYS A 6 9.93 -3.04 -0.62
C LYS A 6 9.58 -2.55 0.78
N LEU A 7 8.82 -1.44 0.86
CA LEU A 7 8.31 -0.96 2.14
C LEU A 7 7.68 -2.13 2.89
N SER A 8 7.83 -2.16 4.21
CA SER A 8 7.08 -3.10 5.03
C SER A 8 5.58 -2.82 4.85
N TYR A 9 4.75 -3.84 5.05
CA TYR A 9 3.31 -3.66 5.02
C TYR A 9 2.84 -2.53 5.96
N GLU A 10 3.38 -2.50 7.19
CA GLU A 10 3.03 -1.47 8.17
C GLU A 10 3.42 -0.08 7.71
N ALA A 11 4.63 0.11 7.19
CA ALA A 11 5.05 1.41 6.67
C ALA A 11 4.21 1.85 5.47
N ALA A 12 3.91 0.93 4.53
CA ALA A 12 3.09 1.26 3.37
C ALA A 12 1.65 1.61 3.75
N ARG A 13 1.10 0.92 4.76
CA ARG A 13 -0.24 1.20 5.30
C ARG A 13 -0.29 2.54 6.02
N ASP A 14 0.71 2.84 6.83
CA ASP A 14 0.76 4.08 7.63
C ASP A 14 0.90 5.28 6.69
N GLU A 15 1.78 5.21 5.69
CA GLU A 15 1.91 6.25 4.66
C GLU A 15 0.61 6.39 3.84
N LEU A 16 -0.08 5.29 3.52
CA LEU A 16 -1.36 5.34 2.81
C LEU A 16 -2.43 6.05 3.64
N ALA A 17 -2.45 5.83 4.96
CA ALA A 17 -3.39 6.49 5.86
C ALA A 17 -3.15 8.02 5.89
N GLU A 18 -1.89 8.45 5.94
CA GLU A 18 -1.53 9.87 5.87
C GLU A 18 -1.95 10.51 4.53
N VAL A 19 -1.74 9.80 3.42
CA VAL A 19 -2.17 10.27 2.08
C VAL A 19 -3.70 10.42 2.01
N VAL A 20 -4.45 9.47 2.56
CA VAL A 20 -5.92 9.54 2.61
C VAL A 20 -6.37 10.71 3.48
N GLU A 21 -5.76 10.91 4.65
CA GLU A 21 -6.08 12.04 5.54
C GLU A 21 -5.84 13.38 4.84
N ALA A 22 -4.72 13.52 4.11
CA ALA A 22 -4.42 14.72 3.34
C ALA A 22 -5.46 14.97 2.22
N LEU A 23 -5.85 13.93 1.48
CA LEU A 23 -6.90 14.02 0.46
C LEU A 23 -8.26 14.40 1.05
N GLU A 24 -8.63 13.84 2.20
CA GLU A 24 -9.89 14.11 2.90
C GLU A 24 -9.94 15.54 3.48
N SER A 25 -8.79 16.10 3.87
CA SER A 25 -8.71 17.49 4.36
C SER A 25 -9.13 18.53 3.32
N GLY A 26 -8.93 18.23 2.02
CA GLY A 26 -9.34 19.07 0.90
C GLY A 26 -8.65 20.44 0.83
N SER A 27 -7.55 20.65 1.57
CA SER A 27 -6.80 21.92 1.56
C SER A 27 -5.75 22.03 0.44
N GLU A 28 -5.49 20.93 -0.25
CA GLU A 28 -4.49 20.78 -1.32
C GLU A 28 -5.02 21.33 -2.65
N THR A 29 -4.13 21.77 -3.53
CA THR A 29 -4.51 22.11 -4.91
C THR A 29 -4.88 20.86 -5.70
N LEU A 30 -5.49 21.03 -6.89
CA LEU A 30 -5.82 19.90 -7.77
C LEU A 30 -4.57 19.10 -8.18
N GLU A 31 -3.47 19.79 -8.51
CA GLU A 31 -2.21 19.13 -8.88
C GLU A 31 -1.61 18.33 -7.72
N GLU A 32 -1.67 18.86 -6.49
CA GLU A 32 -1.21 18.14 -5.31
C GLU A 32 -2.12 16.96 -4.96
N SER A 33 -3.43 17.14 -5.06
CA SER A 33 -4.42 16.07 -4.89
C SER A 33 -4.19 14.92 -5.87
N LEU A 34 -3.82 15.21 -7.12
CA LEU A 34 -3.47 14.18 -8.11
C LEU A 34 -2.20 13.42 -7.73
N LYS A 35 -1.16 14.11 -7.25
CA LYS A 35 0.08 13.47 -6.77
C LYS A 35 -0.16 12.58 -5.55
N LEU A 36 -0.95 13.06 -4.59
CA LEU A 36 -1.36 12.29 -3.43
C LEU A 36 -2.13 11.04 -3.85
N TRP A 37 -3.07 11.17 -4.79
CA TRP A 37 -3.81 10.03 -5.32
C TRP A 37 -2.89 9.00 -5.99
N GLU A 38 -1.99 9.43 -6.87
CA GLU A 38 -1.03 8.52 -7.53
C GLU A 38 -0.16 7.78 -6.50
N ARG A 39 0.30 8.48 -5.47
CA ARG A 39 1.06 7.86 -4.37
C ARG A 39 0.21 6.88 -3.58
N GLY A 40 -1.04 7.23 -3.29
CA GLY A 40 -1.99 6.35 -2.61
C GLY A 40 -2.22 5.04 -3.38
N GLU A 41 -2.38 5.11 -4.70
CA GLU A 41 -2.53 3.92 -5.56
C GLU A 41 -1.28 3.02 -5.53
N GLU A 42 -0.08 3.61 -5.54
CA GLU A 42 1.17 2.85 -5.41
C GLU A 42 1.24 2.12 -4.07
N LEU A 43 0.94 2.81 -2.96
CA LEU A 43 0.95 2.25 -1.61
C LEU A 43 -0.12 1.16 -1.44
N ALA A 44 -1.31 1.37 -1.98
CA ALA A 44 -2.38 0.36 -1.98
C ALA A 44 -1.95 -0.90 -2.72
N LYS A 45 -1.27 -0.76 -3.87
CA LYS A 45 -0.72 -1.90 -4.62
C LYS A 45 0.33 -2.66 -3.80
N ILE A 46 1.24 -1.95 -3.13
CA ILE A 46 2.25 -2.58 -2.25
C ILE A 46 1.58 -3.36 -1.12
N CYS A 47 0.56 -2.76 -0.48
CA CYS A 47 -0.21 -3.43 0.58
C CYS A 47 -0.88 -4.70 0.06
N GLN A 48 -1.50 -4.63 -1.12
CA GLN A 48 -2.14 -5.79 -1.74
C GLN A 48 -1.14 -6.91 -2.04
N GLU A 49 0.04 -6.58 -2.58
CA GLU A 49 1.09 -7.57 -2.85
C GLU A 49 1.54 -8.31 -1.58
N TRP A 50 1.65 -7.61 -0.46
CA TRP A 50 1.96 -8.21 0.85
C TRP A 50 0.86 -9.16 1.31
N LEU A 51 -0.40 -8.73 1.24
CA LEU A 51 -1.56 -9.53 1.66
C LEU A 51 -1.73 -10.78 0.77
N ASP A 52 -1.56 -10.63 -0.54
CA ASP A 52 -1.60 -11.73 -1.49
C ASP A 52 -0.48 -12.74 -1.23
N GLY A 53 0.73 -12.26 -0.94
CA GLY A 53 1.86 -13.09 -0.56
C GLY A 53 1.58 -13.88 0.72
N ALA A 54 1.02 -13.23 1.74
CA ALA A 54 0.62 -13.89 2.98
C ALA A 54 -0.48 -14.93 2.74
N ARG A 55 -1.49 -14.60 1.91
CA ARG A 55 -2.59 -15.50 1.57
C ARG A 55 -2.08 -16.75 0.86
N LYS A 56 -1.20 -16.60 -0.14
CA LYS A 56 -0.58 -17.73 -0.84
C LYS A 56 0.18 -18.67 0.09
N LYS A 57 0.93 -18.12 1.06
CA LYS A 57 1.63 -18.94 2.07
C LYS A 57 0.66 -19.73 2.94
N LEU A 58 -0.43 -19.10 3.37
CA LEU A 58 -1.48 -19.78 4.15
C LEU A 58 -2.16 -20.88 3.34
N ASP A 59 -2.48 -20.61 2.08
CA ASP A 59 -3.13 -21.60 1.21
C ASP A 59 -2.20 -22.79 0.89
N ALA A 60 -0.88 -22.59 0.82
CA ALA A 60 0.10 -23.66 0.64
C ALA A 60 0.26 -24.60 1.85
N VAL A 61 -0.10 -24.15 3.06
CA VAL A 61 0.00 -24.96 4.29
C VAL A 61 -1.35 -25.48 4.78
N LYS A 62 -2.46 -25.10 4.13
CA LYS A 62 -3.78 -25.66 4.45
C LYS A 62 -3.82 -27.14 4.01
N PRO A 63 -4.20 -28.07 4.89
CA PRO A 63 -4.40 -29.45 4.49
C PRO A 63 -5.54 -29.51 3.47
N ALA A 64 -5.27 -30.14 2.32
CA ALA A 64 -6.31 -30.48 1.37
C ALA A 64 -7.34 -31.37 2.09
N LYS A 65 -8.60 -30.96 2.05
CA LYS A 65 -9.70 -31.74 2.60
C LYS A 65 -10.02 -32.93 1.71
#